data_AF-A0A8X6QAY8-F1
#
_entry.id   AF-A0A8X6QAY8-F1
#
_cell.length_a   1.000
_cell.length_b   1.000
_cell.length_c   1.000
_cell.angle_alpha   90.00
_cell.angle_beta   90.00
_cell.angle_gamma   90.00
#
_symmetry.space_group_name_H-M   'P 1'
#
loop_
_entity.id
_entity.type
_entity.pdbx_description
1 polymer ?
#
loop_
_entity_poly.entity_id
_entity_poly.type
_entity_poly.pdbx_seq_one_letter_code
_entity_poly.pdbx_strand_id
1 'polypeptide(L)'
;DHDDESSVFDAARKLNEVSSLKGLGRYFKQIAQSARTSTGENIDDFLGCVNIRLEDIPSSGLDRWFCLEGRTERSSVQGQIRLKISLSTREDKDVAKEDDNWKEVVEHQELFWVFIQHELKQHFGPSYEWAGDLPQPALTILHQHAIQGDITELQQTL
;
A
#
# COMPACT_ATOMS: atom_id res chain seq x y z
N ASP A 1 48.56 -1.98 12.33
CA ASP A 1 49.08 -3.36 12.27
C ASP A 1 47.87 -4.27 12.42
N HIS A 2 47.28 -4.63 11.29
CA HIS A 2 46.00 -5.32 11.20
C HIS A 2 46.27 -6.79 10.84
N ASP A 3 45.97 -7.69 11.78
CA ASP A 3 46.14 -9.14 11.64
C ASP A 3 44.96 -9.72 10.83
N ASP A 4 44.93 -9.44 9.52
CA ASP A 4 43.95 -9.98 8.57
C ASP A 4 44.27 -11.43 8.13
N GLU A 5 45.20 -12.12 8.82
CA GLU A 5 45.54 -13.53 8.57
C GLU A 5 44.76 -14.53 9.45
N SER A 6 43.83 -14.08 10.31
CA SER A 6 42.85 -14.97 10.95
C SER A 6 41.76 -15.52 9.99
N SER A 7 42.03 -15.45 8.67
CA SER A 7 41.06 -15.23 7.60
C SER A 7 40.45 -16.48 6.95
N VAL A 8 41.06 -17.66 7.02
CA VAL A 8 40.46 -18.86 6.36
C VAL A 8 40.62 -20.12 7.20
N PHE A 9 41.69 -20.19 7.99
CA PHE A 9 42.05 -21.40 8.73
C PHE A 9 41.13 -21.64 9.94
N ASP A 10 40.71 -20.58 10.64
CA ASP A 10 39.74 -20.70 11.74
C ASP A 10 38.32 -21.00 11.25
N ALA A 11 37.94 -20.48 10.07
CA ALA A 11 36.69 -20.84 9.41
C ALA A 11 36.68 -22.33 8.97
N ALA A 12 37.82 -22.83 8.46
CA ALA A 12 37.99 -24.24 8.13
C ALA A 12 38.00 -25.15 9.37
N ARG A 13 38.53 -24.68 10.49
CA ARG A 13 38.55 -25.43 11.76
C ARG A 13 37.14 -25.57 12.37
N LYS A 14 36.31 -24.51 12.28
CA LYS A 14 34.89 -24.54 12.69
C LYS A 14 33.97 -25.35 11.78
N LEU A 15 34.35 -25.61 10.53
CA LEU A 15 33.60 -26.53 9.65
C LEU A 15 33.54 -27.97 10.19
N ASN A 16 34.53 -28.37 11.00
CA ASN A 16 34.54 -29.69 11.64
C ASN A 16 33.60 -29.77 12.87
N GLU A 17 33.14 -28.63 13.38
CA GLU A 17 32.26 -28.54 14.56
C GLU A 17 30.76 -28.49 14.18
N VAL A 18 30.42 -28.16 12.93
CA VAL A 18 29.02 -28.09 12.46
C VAL A 18 28.52 -29.48 12.11
N SER A 19 27.87 -30.12 13.07
CA SER A 19 27.41 -31.53 13.04
C SER A 19 26.23 -31.81 12.08
N SER A 20 25.83 -30.87 11.23
CA SER A 20 24.61 -31.00 10.42
C SER A 20 24.62 -30.18 9.12
N LEU A 21 24.40 -30.88 8.00
CA LEU A 21 24.41 -30.36 6.63
C LEU A 21 23.45 -29.19 6.36
N LYS A 22 22.38 -29.02 7.17
CA LYS A 22 21.42 -27.91 7.04
C LYS A 22 21.98 -26.55 7.49
N GLY A 23 22.97 -26.53 8.39
CA GLY A 23 23.57 -25.29 8.92
C GLY A 23 24.62 -24.66 8.00
N LEU A 24 25.24 -25.46 7.14
CA LEU A 24 26.32 -25.04 6.26
C LEU A 24 25.85 -24.02 5.21
N GLY A 25 24.65 -24.21 4.63
CA GLY A 25 24.10 -23.27 3.64
C GLY A 25 23.91 -21.85 4.19
N ARG A 26 23.51 -21.73 5.46
CA ARG A 26 23.38 -20.43 6.15
C ARG A 26 24.75 -19.82 6.43
N TYR A 27 25.72 -20.63 6.84
CA TYR A 27 27.08 -20.18 7.10
C TYR A 27 27.80 -19.70 5.84
N PHE A 28 27.69 -20.42 4.72
CA PHE A 28 28.20 -19.96 3.42
C PHE A 28 27.51 -18.67 2.94
N LYS A 29 26.20 -18.52 3.18
CA LYS A 29 25.48 -17.27 2.88
C LYS A 29 26.05 -16.10 3.71
N GLN A 30 26.29 -16.32 5.01
CA GLN A 30 26.90 -15.33 5.89
C GLN A 30 28.32 -14.95 5.46
N ILE A 31 29.16 -15.92 5.11
CA ILE A 31 30.53 -15.66 4.61
C ILE A 31 30.51 -14.93 3.28
N ALA A 32 29.64 -15.34 2.34
CA ALA A 32 29.51 -14.68 1.05
C ALA A 32 28.95 -13.26 1.16
N GLN A 33 28.07 -13.01 2.13
CA GLN A 33 27.55 -11.67 2.44
C GLN A 33 28.63 -10.80 3.09
N SER A 34 29.38 -11.33 4.07
CA SER A 34 30.45 -10.59 4.75
C SER A 34 31.63 -10.24 3.83
N ALA A 35 31.89 -11.05 2.80
CA ALA A 35 32.92 -10.76 1.79
C ALA A 35 32.49 -9.65 0.80
N ARG A 36 31.19 -9.40 0.65
CA ARG A 36 30.64 -8.34 -0.23
C ARG A 36 30.43 -7.01 0.50
N THR A 37 30.43 -7.01 1.82
CA THR A 37 30.23 -5.81 2.67
C THR A 37 31.49 -4.98 2.92
N SER A 38 32.56 -5.15 2.11
CA SER A 38 33.78 -4.33 2.21
C SER A 38 33.55 -2.83 1.93
N THR A 39 32.35 -2.45 1.49
CA THR A 39 31.93 -1.06 1.25
C THR A 39 30.96 -0.48 2.31
N GLY A 40 30.71 -1.16 3.43
CA GLY A 40 29.93 -0.59 4.54
C GLY A 40 28.42 -0.47 4.30
N GLU A 41 27.90 -0.93 3.16
CA GLU A 41 26.46 -1.08 2.94
C GLU A 41 25.96 -2.33 3.65
N ASN A 42 25.20 -2.15 4.73
CA ASN A 42 24.47 -3.24 5.36
C ASN A 42 23.33 -3.65 4.42
N ILE A 43 23.51 -4.77 3.71
CA ILE A 43 22.49 -5.28 2.79
C ILE A 43 21.51 -6.11 3.61
N ASP A 44 20.35 -5.52 3.92
CA ASP A 44 19.24 -6.22 4.56
C ASP A 44 18.81 -7.45 3.73
N ASP A 45 18.48 -8.53 4.44
CA ASP A 45 17.94 -9.74 3.81
C ASP A 45 16.54 -9.46 3.24
N PHE A 46 16.34 -9.80 1.96
CA PHE A 46 15.03 -9.70 1.33
C PHE A 46 14.07 -10.76 1.89
N LEU A 47 13.01 -10.32 2.58
CA LEU A 47 12.02 -11.19 3.23
C LEU A 47 10.76 -11.46 2.39
N GLY A 48 10.54 -10.68 1.33
CA GLY A 48 9.35 -10.75 0.47
C GLY A 48 8.81 -9.38 0.08
N CYS A 49 7.88 -9.35 -0.88
CA CYS A 49 7.14 -8.14 -1.25
C CYS A 49 5.67 -8.46 -1.55
N VAL A 50 4.84 -7.42 -1.65
CA VAL A 50 3.48 -7.52 -2.16
C VAL A 50 3.31 -6.40 -3.20
N ASN A 51 2.75 -6.72 -4.36
CA ASN A 51 2.40 -5.74 -5.37
C ASN A 51 0.87 -5.58 -5.40
N ILE A 52 0.37 -4.39 -5.08
CA ILE A 52 -1.07 -4.09 -5.05
C ILE A 52 -1.31 -3.04 -6.12
N ARG A 53 -2.10 -3.37 -7.15
CA ARG A 53 -2.46 -2.39 -8.18
C ARG A 53 -3.46 -1.40 -7.59
N LEU A 54 -3.32 -0.12 -7.93
CA LEU A 54 -4.23 0.92 -7.44
C LEU A 54 -5.68 0.66 -7.85
N GLU A 55 -5.90 0.10 -9.05
CA GLU A 55 -7.23 -0.27 -9.55
C GLU A 55 -7.92 -1.39 -8.75
N ASP A 56 -7.16 -2.19 -7.99
CA ASP A 56 -7.70 -3.26 -7.14
C ASP A 56 -8.10 -2.76 -5.74
N ILE A 57 -7.86 -1.48 -5.42
CA ILE A 57 -8.20 -0.88 -4.12
C ILE A 57 -9.59 -0.25 -4.21
N PRO A 58 -10.62 -0.79 -3.52
CA PRO A 58 -11.94 -0.19 -3.51
C PRO A 58 -11.93 1.14 -2.74
N SER A 59 -12.95 1.98 -2.96
CA SER A 59 -13.13 3.26 -2.25
C SER A 59 -13.10 3.09 -0.73
N SER A 60 -13.65 2.00 -0.21
CA SER A 60 -13.66 1.63 1.21
C SER A 60 -12.30 1.23 1.78
N GLY A 61 -11.27 1.08 0.94
CA GLY A 61 -9.96 0.57 1.33
C GLY A 61 -9.91 -0.96 1.53
N LEU A 62 -8.78 -1.43 2.05
CA LEU A 62 -8.47 -2.84 2.29
C LEU A 62 -8.02 -3.03 3.75
N ASP A 63 -8.45 -4.10 4.41
CA ASP A 63 -7.85 -4.62 5.64
C ASP A 63 -7.82 -6.15 5.55
N ARG A 64 -6.69 -6.71 5.14
CA ARG A 64 -6.54 -8.15 4.95
C ARG A 64 -5.08 -8.61 4.98
N TRP A 65 -4.91 -9.93 5.04
CA TRP A 65 -3.64 -10.59 4.85
C TRP A 65 -3.30 -10.74 3.37
N PHE A 66 -2.03 -10.48 3.04
CA PHE A 66 -1.43 -10.65 1.72
C PHE A 66 -0.28 -11.65 1.80
N CYS A 67 -0.21 -12.58 0.86
CA CYS A 67 0.91 -13.50 0.75
C CYS A 67 2.13 -12.75 0.23
N LEU A 68 3.29 -13.00 0.84
CA LEU A 68 4.54 -12.43 0.36
C LEU A 68 5.00 -13.14 -0.92
N GLU A 69 5.47 -12.36 -1.88
CA GLU A 69 5.98 -12.80 -3.16
C GLU A 69 7.49 -12.58 -3.27
N GLY A 70 8.14 -13.42 -4.09
CA GLY A 70 9.54 -13.24 -4.47
C GLY A 70 9.68 -12.19 -5.59
N ARG A 71 10.75 -11.40 -5.57
CA ARG A 71 11.10 -10.53 -6.72
C ARG A 71 11.67 -11.30 -7.91
N THR A 72 12.19 -12.49 -7.66
CA THR A 72 12.81 -13.37 -8.67
C THR A 72 12.51 -14.82 -8.35
N GLU A 73 12.65 -15.72 -9.32
CA GLU A 73 12.51 -17.18 -9.11
C GLU A 73 13.49 -17.76 -8.07
N ARG A 74 14.58 -17.04 -7.76
CA ARG A 74 15.57 -17.44 -6.76
C ARG A 74 15.19 -16.99 -5.34
N SER A 75 14.16 -16.17 -5.18
CA SER A 75 13.72 -15.67 -3.88
C SER A 75 12.88 -16.73 -3.17
N SER A 76 13.45 -17.38 -2.14
CA SER A 76 12.67 -18.25 -1.25
C SER A 76 11.89 -17.39 -0.24
N VAL A 77 10.63 -17.10 -0.56
CA VAL A 77 9.75 -16.25 0.26
C VAL A 77 8.61 -17.08 0.84
N GLN A 78 8.28 -16.84 2.11
CA GLN A 78 7.18 -17.50 2.83
C GLN A 78 6.53 -16.52 3.79
N GLY A 79 5.29 -16.80 4.17
CA GLY A 79 4.54 -16.00 5.15
C GLY A 79 3.60 -14.98 4.52
N GLN A 80 2.99 -14.17 5.39
CA GLN A 80 1.96 -13.20 5.03
C GLN A 80 2.17 -11.90 5.81
N ILE A 81 1.70 -10.80 5.25
CA ILE A 81 1.65 -9.49 5.90
C ILE A 81 0.20 -9.00 5.96
N ARG A 82 -0.23 -8.45 7.10
CA ARG A 82 -1.54 -7.78 7.21
C ARG A 82 -1.35 -6.31 6.90
N LEU A 83 -2.08 -5.81 5.90
CA LEU A 83 -2.05 -4.41 5.50
C LEU A 83 -3.46 -3.83 5.62
N LYS A 84 -3.53 -2.63 6.22
CA LYS A 84 -4.69 -1.75 6.16
C LYS A 84 -4.35 -0.58 5.24
N ILE A 85 -5.10 -0.42 4.16
CA ILE A 85 -4.85 0.56 3.10
C ILE A 85 -6.13 1.36 2.91
N SER A 86 -6.02 2.68 2.87
CA SER A 86 -7.13 3.58 2.54
C SER A 86 -6.63 4.67 1.61
N LEU A 87 -7.48 5.09 0.69
CA LEU A 87 -7.23 6.26 -0.15
C LEU A 87 -7.86 7.48 0.53
N SER A 88 -7.16 8.61 0.49
CA SER A 88 -7.57 9.87 1.11
C SER A 88 -7.24 11.02 0.17
N THR A 89 -8.13 11.99 0.08
CA THR A 89 -7.84 13.30 -0.53
C THR A 89 -7.27 14.28 0.50
N ARG A 90 -7.34 13.94 1.79
CA ARG A 90 -6.79 14.71 2.91
C ARG A 90 -5.34 14.30 3.16
N GLU A 91 -4.46 15.29 3.31
CA GLU A 91 -3.01 15.08 3.52
C GLU A 91 -2.69 14.58 4.94
N ASP A 92 -3.51 14.88 5.95
CA ASP A 92 -3.17 14.66 7.37
C ASP A 92 -4.30 14.03 8.21
N LYS A 93 -4.69 12.78 7.91
CA LYS A 93 -5.68 12.05 8.72
C LYS A 93 -5.28 11.82 10.19
N ASP A 94 -3.98 11.80 10.50
CA ASP A 94 -3.48 11.46 11.84
C ASP A 94 -3.15 12.67 12.73
N VAL A 95 -2.94 13.86 12.14
CA VAL A 95 -2.64 15.09 12.90
C VAL A 95 -3.92 15.87 13.22
N ALA A 96 -4.94 15.74 12.39
CA ALA A 96 -6.15 16.55 12.47
C ALA A 96 -7.37 15.73 12.92
N LYS A 97 -7.40 15.35 14.20
CA LYS A 97 -8.62 14.80 14.83
C LYS A 97 -9.75 15.82 14.95
N GLU A 98 -9.49 17.09 14.62
CA GLU A 98 -10.42 18.21 14.70
C GLU A 98 -10.44 19.09 13.43
N ASP A 99 -9.84 18.67 12.30
CA ASP A 99 -10.04 19.46 11.07
C ASP A 99 -11.45 19.23 10.54
N ASP A 100 -12.20 20.32 10.57
CA ASP A 100 -13.44 20.54 9.87
C ASP A 100 -13.29 20.09 8.40
N ASN A 101 -13.95 19.00 8.04
CA ASN A 101 -14.00 18.48 6.67
C ASN A 101 -14.96 19.30 5.78
N TRP A 102 -15.27 20.54 6.19
CA TRP A 102 -16.17 21.43 5.48
C TRP A 102 -15.74 21.70 4.04
N LYS A 103 -14.42 21.78 3.79
CA LYS A 103 -13.91 21.95 2.43
C LYS A 103 -14.35 20.77 1.54
N GLU A 104 -14.20 19.55 2.03
CA GLU A 104 -14.61 18.33 1.34
C GLU A 104 -16.13 18.27 1.16
N VAL A 105 -16.91 18.74 2.15
CA VAL A 105 -18.38 18.86 2.03
C VAL A 105 -18.77 19.82 0.91
N VAL A 106 -18.14 21.00 0.84
CA VAL A 106 -18.41 21.99 -0.22
C VAL A 106 -18.03 21.44 -1.59
N GLU A 107 -16.84 20.84 -1.73
CA GLU A 107 -16.40 20.21 -2.99
C GLU A 107 -17.35 19.07 -3.41
N HIS A 108 -17.90 18.32 -2.45
CA HIS A 108 -18.88 17.26 -2.72
C HIS A 108 -20.20 17.82 -3.27
N GLN A 109 -20.71 18.91 -2.70
CA GLN A 109 -21.90 19.60 -3.20
C GLN A 109 -21.68 20.17 -4.60
N GLU A 110 -20.52 20.79 -4.85
CA GLU A 110 -20.17 21.30 -6.17
C GLU A 110 -20.10 20.17 -7.21
N LEU A 111 -19.50 19.04 -6.86
CA LEU A 111 -19.43 17.87 -7.72
C LEU A 111 -20.81 17.31 -8.04
N PHE A 112 -21.70 17.22 -7.04
CA PHE A 112 -23.09 16.81 -7.22
C PHE A 112 -23.83 17.76 -8.18
N TRP A 113 -23.64 19.06 -8.02
CA TRP A 113 -24.22 20.07 -8.90
C TRP A 113 -23.71 19.95 -10.35
N VAL A 114 -22.42 19.69 -10.55
CA VAL A 114 -21.86 19.46 -11.89
C VAL A 114 -22.54 18.27 -12.58
N PHE A 115 -22.80 17.18 -11.86
CA PHE A 115 -23.51 16.03 -12.41
C PHE A 115 -24.96 16.35 -12.73
N ILE A 116 -25.69 17.04 -11.84
CA ILE A 116 -27.05 17.51 -12.11
C ILE A 116 -27.10 18.38 -13.37
N GLN A 117 -26.20 19.35 -13.50
CA GLN A 117 -26.15 20.22 -14.67
C GLN A 117 -25.83 19.46 -15.96
N HIS A 118 -25.01 18.42 -15.88
CA HIS A 118 -24.72 17.55 -17.01
C HIS A 118 -25.96 16.77 -17.45
N GLU A 119 -26.68 16.15 -16.52
CA GLU A 119 -27.89 15.39 -16.82
C GLU A 119 -29.01 16.29 -17.36
N LEU A 120 -29.23 17.46 -16.75
CA LEU A 120 -30.25 18.41 -17.22
C LEU A 120 -29.97 18.94 -18.63
N LYS A 121 -28.69 19.06 -19.04
CA LYS A 121 -28.33 19.46 -20.41
C LYS A 121 -28.62 18.35 -21.43
N GLN A 122 -28.57 17.09 -21.01
CA GLN A 122 -28.86 15.94 -21.88
C GLN A 122 -30.33 15.53 -21.85
N HIS A 123 -31.06 15.93 -20.81
CA HIS A 123 -32.46 15.62 -20.65
C HIS A 123 -33.30 16.26 -21.76
N PHE A 124 -34.04 15.41 -22.48
CA PHE A 124 -34.96 15.86 -23.51
C PHE A 124 -36.33 16.14 -22.90
N GLY A 125 -36.53 17.36 -22.42
CA GLY A 125 -37.78 17.80 -21.80
C GLY A 125 -37.58 18.93 -20.81
N PRO A 126 -38.65 19.50 -20.25
CA PRO A 126 -38.57 20.49 -19.18
C PRO A 126 -37.79 19.95 -17.98
N SER A 127 -36.94 20.78 -17.39
CA SER A 127 -36.06 20.39 -16.28
C SER A 127 -36.81 19.95 -15.01
N TYR A 128 -38.07 20.34 -14.85
CA TYR A 128 -38.91 19.90 -13.72
C TYR A 128 -39.47 18.48 -13.88
N GLU A 129 -39.34 17.86 -15.05
CA GLU A 129 -39.78 16.47 -15.30
C GLU A 129 -38.68 15.44 -15.00
N TRP A 130 -37.44 15.90 -14.81
CA TRP A 130 -36.33 15.01 -14.48
C TRP A 130 -36.46 14.51 -13.04
N ALA A 131 -36.44 13.18 -12.86
CA ALA A 131 -36.64 12.52 -11.57
C ALA A 131 -35.47 12.71 -10.58
N GLY A 132 -34.35 13.29 -11.02
CA GLY A 132 -33.15 13.47 -10.20
C GLY A 132 -32.21 12.27 -10.20
N ASP A 133 -32.47 11.26 -11.04
CA ASP A 133 -31.64 10.07 -11.14
C ASP A 133 -30.28 10.38 -11.78
N LEU A 134 -29.20 10.06 -11.08
CA LEU A 134 -27.84 10.14 -11.61
C LEU A 134 -27.37 8.80 -12.18
N PRO A 135 -26.55 8.78 -13.23
CA PRO A 135 -26.02 7.55 -13.80
C PRO A 135 -25.00 6.92 -12.84
N GLN A 136 -24.85 5.60 -12.94
CA GLN A 136 -23.95 4.82 -12.07
C GLN A 136 -22.52 5.38 -11.97
N PRO A 137 -21.86 5.86 -13.05
CA PRO A 137 -20.53 6.45 -12.95
C PRO A 137 -20.49 7.70 -12.06
N ALA A 138 -21.50 8.57 -12.12
CA ALA A 138 -21.57 9.76 -11.27
C ALA A 138 -21.75 9.36 -9.80
N LEU A 139 -22.62 8.40 -9.52
CA LEU A 139 -22.81 7.84 -8.17
C LEU A 139 -21.51 7.22 -7.62
N THR A 140 -20.76 6.51 -8.45
CA THR A 140 -19.46 5.94 -8.06
C THR A 140 -18.44 7.02 -7.72
N ILE A 141 -18.36 8.09 -8.50
CA ILE A 141 -17.44 9.21 -8.23
C ILE A 141 -17.84 9.92 -6.93
N LEU A 142 -19.12 10.22 -6.73
CA LEU A 142 -19.63 10.85 -5.49
C LEU A 142 -19.32 9.98 -4.27
N HIS A 143 -19.61 8.68 -4.36
CA HIS A 143 -19.34 7.73 -3.29
C HIS A 143 -17.85 7.66 -2.94
N GLN A 144 -16.98 7.64 -3.96
CA GLN A 144 -15.54 7.63 -3.76
C GLN A 144 -15.05 8.93 -3.11
N HIS A 145 -15.54 10.08 -3.56
CA HIS A 145 -15.22 11.37 -2.97
C HIS A 145 -15.62 11.43 -1.49
N ALA A 146 -16.83 10.97 -1.16
CA ALA A 146 -17.33 10.98 0.21
C ALA A 146 -16.47 10.13 1.16
N ILE A 147 -16.12 8.90 0.76
CA ILE A 147 -15.28 8.03 1.61
C ILE A 147 -13.87 8.61 1.77
N GLN A 148 -13.27 9.12 0.70
CA GLN A 148 -11.90 9.62 0.73
C GLN A 148 -11.76 10.95 1.49
N GLY A 149 -12.80 11.79 1.43
CA GLY A 149 -12.92 13.05 2.18
C GLY A 149 -13.48 12.90 3.59
N ASP A 150 -13.78 11.67 4.04
CA ASP A 150 -14.38 11.40 5.35
C ASP A 150 -15.72 12.14 5.58
N ILE A 151 -16.54 12.21 4.53
CA ILE A 151 -17.84 12.89 4.53
C ILE A 151 -18.90 11.93 5.06
N THR A 152 -19.50 12.28 6.20
CA THR A 152 -20.54 11.47 6.83
C THR A 152 -21.84 11.45 6.02
N GLU A 153 -22.68 10.42 6.22
CA GLU A 153 -23.99 10.36 5.58
C GLU A 153 -24.85 11.60 5.89
N LEU A 154 -24.78 12.13 7.12
CA LEU A 154 -25.50 13.34 7.49
C LEU A 154 -25.02 14.55 6.65
N GLN A 155 -23.72 14.68 6.45
CA GLN A 155 -23.15 15.77 5.64
C GLN A 155 -23.48 15.64 4.15
N GLN A 156 -23.64 14.43 3.63
CA GLN A 156 -24.08 14.20 2.25
C GLN A 156 -25.54 14.62 2.01
N THR A 157 -26.34 14.75 3.06
CA THR A 157 -27.75 15.20 2.97
C THR A 157 -27.96 16.71 3.10
N LEU A 158 -26.89 17.46 3.38
CA LEU A 158 -26.91 18.93 3.46
C LEU A 158 -26.94 19.57 2.07
#